data_AF-A0A971WFJ4-F1
#
_entry.id   AF-A0A971WFJ4-F1
#
_cell.length_a   1.000
_cell.length_b   1.000
_cell.length_c   1.000
_cell.angle_alpha   90.00
_cell.angle_beta   90.00
_cell.angle_gamma   90.00
#
_symmetry.space_group_name_H-M   'P 1'
#
loop_
_entity.id
_entity.type
_entity.pdbx_description
1 polymer ?
#
loop_
_entity_poly.entity_id
_entity_poly.type
_entity_poly.pdbx_seq_one_letter_code
_entity_poly.pdbx_strand_id
1 'polypeptide(L)'
;MNLFGIDFEVQNKPVLDETFTPLSKFNEAFLKTAKQPLCIAVERNEGLIAVFDTFIHGTADRFDADCYYVERLVKMLLWTKGGYRIMICGNEKVAQYIKTAYTSGGKRIFDADFMAVVYENKFEVLSLPYEEKPAAHDLPKSLGRHLDGCRIGFDAGGSDRKVSAVIDGEAVFSEEVVWHPKTNTDPDYHFNGIVEAFK
;
A
#
# COMPACT_ATOMS: atom_id res chain seq x y z
N MET A 1 -24.04 12.09 7.07
CA MET A 1 -23.87 10.71 6.59
C MET A 1 -23.61 9.85 7.80
N ASN A 2 -24.06 8.59 7.80
CA ASN A 2 -23.79 7.64 8.87
C ASN A 2 -23.09 6.41 8.25
N LEU A 3 -21.96 6.02 8.82
CA LEU A 3 -21.26 4.79 8.44
C LEU A 3 -20.85 4.06 9.72
N PHE A 4 -21.32 2.82 9.90
CA PHE A 4 -21.11 2.01 11.11
C PHE A 4 -21.42 2.74 12.43
N GLY A 5 -22.44 3.61 12.45
CA GLY A 5 -22.82 4.36 13.65
C GLY A 5 -21.96 5.60 13.93
N ILE A 6 -21.12 6.02 12.97
CA ILE A 6 -20.37 7.29 13.02
C ILE A 6 -21.04 8.31 12.11
N ASP A 7 -21.47 9.43 12.71
CA ASP A 7 -22.09 10.54 11.99
C ASP A 7 -21.07 11.62 11.60
N PHE A 8 -21.13 12.05 10.34
CA PHE A 8 -20.29 13.14 9.81
C PHE A 8 -20.95 13.86 8.64
N GLU A 9 -20.58 15.12 8.45
CA GLU A 9 -21.10 15.97 7.38
C GLU A 9 -20.22 15.95 6.14
N VAL A 10 -20.88 15.95 4.97
CA VAL A 10 -20.23 16.05 3.67
C VAL A 10 -20.97 17.10 2.86
N GLN A 11 -20.24 18.13 2.41
CA GLN A 11 -20.83 19.27 1.71
C GLN A 11 -21.36 18.88 0.32
N ASN A 12 -20.57 18.13 -0.45
CA ASN A 12 -20.90 17.73 -1.81
C ASN A 12 -20.97 16.20 -1.89
N LYS A 13 -22.15 15.65 -2.16
CA LYS A 13 -22.31 14.21 -2.42
C LYS A 13 -22.19 13.94 -3.92
N PRO A 14 -21.36 12.98 -4.36
CA PRO A 14 -21.27 12.64 -5.77
C PRO A 14 -22.60 12.07 -6.28
N VAL A 15 -23.17 12.69 -7.31
CA VAL A 15 -24.47 12.25 -7.88
C VAL A 15 -24.36 10.88 -8.58
N LEU A 16 -23.17 10.54 -9.08
CA LEU A 16 -22.92 9.27 -9.79
C LEU A 16 -22.47 8.12 -8.86
N ASP A 17 -22.16 8.43 -7.60
CA ASP A 17 -21.82 7.45 -6.58
C ASP A 17 -22.34 7.94 -5.23
N GLU A 18 -23.65 7.78 -5.04
CA GLU A 18 -24.34 8.22 -3.81
C GLU A 18 -23.87 7.47 -2.56
N THR A 19 -23.21 6.32 -2.75
CA THR A 19 -22.64 5.51 -1.67
C THR A 19 -21.22 5.95 -1.27
N PHE A 20 -20.60 6.82 -2.07
CA PHE A 20 -19.26 7.32 -1.80
C PHE A 20 -19.19 7.99 -0.43
N THR A 21 -18.27 7.50 0.39
CA THR A 21 -17.99 8.07 1.71
C THR A 21 -16.56 8.61 1.74
N PRO A 22 -16.36 9.92 1.96
CA PRO A 22 -15.02 10.48 2.12
C PRO A 22 -14.38 9.94 3.41
N LEU A 23 -13.38 9.07 3.26
CA LEU A 23 -12.74 8.39 4.39
C LEU A 23 -12.09 9.39 5.37
N SER A 24 -11.59 10.53 4.88
CA SER A 24 -11.06 11.60 5.74
C SER A 24 -12.11 12.15 6.71
N LYS A 25 -13.34 12.38 6.25
CA LYS A 25 -14.45 12.87 7.09
C LYS A 25 -14.94 11.82 8.08
N PHE A 26 -14.99 10.56 7.65
CA PHE A 26 -15.24 9.45 8.56
C PHE A 26 -14.17 9.38 9.66
N ASN A 27 -12.87 9.39 9.29
CA ASN A 27 -11.76 9.31 10.25
C ASN A 27 -11.76 10.48 11.25
N GLU A 28 -11.99 11.72 10.77
CA GLU A 28 -12.13 12.90 11.63
C GLU A 28 -13.24 12.72 12.68
N ALA A 29 -14.41 12.21 12.29
CA ALA A 29 -15.53 11.99 13.21
C ALA A 29 -15.29 10.80 14.16
N PHE A 30 -14.78 9.69 13.63
CA PHE A 30 -14.43 8.50 14.39
C PHE A 30 -13.44 8.82 15.52
N LEU A 31 -12.38 9.58 15.21
CA LEU A 31 -11.32 9.91 16.18
C LEU A 31 -11.73 10.93 17.24
N LYS A 32 -12.81 11.71 17.04
CA LYS A 32 -13.32 12.62 18.07
C LYS A 32 -13.74 11.86 19.33
N THR A 33 -14.39 10.71 19.15
CA THR A 33 -14.98 9.90 20.22
C THR A 33 -14.18 8.66 20.59
N ALA A 34 -13.32 8.15 19.70
CA ALA A 34 -12.39 7.08 20.01
C ALA A 34 -11.37 7.52 21.10
N LYS A 35 -11.11 6.65 22.08
CA LYS A 35 -10.23 6.93 23.23
C LYS A 35 -9.33 5.76 23.64
N GLN A 36 -9.67 4.52 23.28
CA GLN A 36 -8.81 3.37 23.60
C GLN A 36 -7.61 3.38 22.66
N PRO A 37 -6.36 3.39 23.18
CA PRO A 37 -5.16 3.30 22.35
C PRO A 37 -5.09 1.99 21.56
N LEU A 38 -4.62 2.08 20.32
CA LEU A 38 -4.31 0.96 19.46
C LEU A 38 -3.07 1.29 18.64
N CYS A 39 -2.18 0.33 18.44
CA CYS A 39 -1.05 0.46 17.54
C CYS A 39 -1.16 -0.59 16.42
N ILE A 40 -0.92 -0.15 15.18
CA ILE A 40 -0.74 -1.03 14.02
C ILE A 40 0.72 -0.96 13.63
N ALA A 41 1.41 -2.10 13.68
CA ALA A 41 2.77 -2.21 13.16
C ALA A 41 2.82 -3.14 11.95
N VAL A 42 3.63 -2.78 10.96
CA VAL A 42 3.87 -3.57 9.74
C VAL A 42 5.36 -3.82 9.64
N GLU A 43 5.75 -5.08 9.72
CA GLU A 43 7.13 -5.54 9.55
C GLU A 43 7.38 -5.97 8.10
N ARG A 44 8.55 -5.59 7.61
CA ARG A 44 9.06 -5.91 6.26
C ARG A 44 10.51 -6.38 6.32
N ASN A 45 11.15 -6.50 5.17
CA ASN A 45 12.53 -6.98 5.03
C ASN A 45 13.51 -6.22 5.94
N GLU A 46 14.63 -6.87 6.29
CA GLU A 46 15.70 -6.29 7.14
C GLU A 46 15.22 -5.86 8.54
N GLY A 47 14.10 -6.43 9.02
CA GLY A 47 13.53 -6.08 10.33
C GLY A 47 13.01 -4.66 10.40
N LEU A 48 12.69 -4.04 9.26
CA LEU A 48 12.11 -2.71 9.21
C LEU A 48 10.65 -2.76 9.66
N ILE A 49 10.25 -1.80 10.49
CA ILE A 49 8.93 -1.76 11.12
C ILE A 49 8.35 -0.36 10.98
N ALA A 50 7.23 -0.25 10.26
CA ALA A 50 6.40 0.93 10.27
C ALA A 50 5.38 0.83 11.42
N VAL A 51 5.32 1.85 12.27
CA VAL A 51 4.38 1.92 13.41
C VAL A 51 3.38 3.05 13.19
N PHE A 52 2.10 2.76 13.44
CA PHE A 52 1.02 3.74 13.39
C PHE A 52 0.19 3.67 14.67
N ASP A 53 0.34 4.68 15.52
CA ASP A 53 -0.46 4.85 16.73
C ASP A 53 -1.79 5.54 16.40
N THR A 54 -2.89 5.02 16.94
CA THR A 54 -4.24 5.53 16.75
C THR A 54 -5.11 5.23 17.97
N PHE A 55 -6.37 5.65 17.92
CA PHE A 55 -7.40 5.29 18.89
C PHE A 55 -8.53 4.51 18.21
N ILE A 56 -9.21 3.70 18.99
CA ILE A 56 -10.49 3.05 18.68
C ILE A 56 -11.50 3.33 19.81
N HIS A 57 -12.78 2.96 19.62
CA HIS A 57 -13.77 3.07 20.69
C HIS A 57 -13.63 1.94 21.71
N GLY A 58 -13.38 0.71 21.25
CA GLY A 58 -13.17 -0.45 22.11
C GLY A 58 -14.42 -1.03 22.74
N THR A 59 -15.60 -0.51 22.39
CA THR A 59 -16.89 -0.94 22.94
C THR A 59 -17.64 -1.85 21.97
N ALA A 60 -18.53 -2.71 22.50
CA ALA A 60 -19.28 -3.66 21.68
C ALA A 60 -20.20 -2.95 20.65
N ASP A 61 -20.78 -1.80 21.00
CA ASP A 61 -21.67 -1.01 20.13
C ASP A 61 -20.92 -0.21 19.05
N ARG A 62 -19.60 -0.15 19.11
CA ARG A 62 -18.74 0.50 18.11
C ARG A 62 -17.77 -0.46 17.40
N PHE A 63 -17.91 -1.76 17.65
CA PHE A 63 -17.00 -2.76 17.14
C PHE A 63 -16.91 -2.78 15.60
N ASP A 64 -18.03 -2.61 14.90
CA ASP A 64 -18.03 -2.56 13.43
C ASP A 64 -17.30 -1.33 12.88
N ALA A 65 -17.44 -0.18 13.54
CA ALA A 65 -16.72 1.04 13.19
C ALA A 65 -15.21 0.88 13.42
N ASP A 66 -14.82 0.30 14.57
CA ASP A 66 -13.42 0.02 14.91
C ASP A 66 -12.81 -0.95 13.89
N CYS A 67 -13.52 -2.02 13.54
CA CYS A 67 -13.09 -3.00 12.55
C CYS A 67 -12.92 -2.38 11.16
N TYR A 68 -13.88 -1.55 10.71
CA TYR A 68 -13.79 -0.85 9.44
C TYR A 68 -12.59 0.11 9.42
N TYR A 69 -12.46 0.95 10.45
CA TYR A 69 -11.40 1.95 10.56
C TYR A 69 -10.01 1.30 10.55
N VAL A 70 -9.78 0.30 11.41
CA VAL A 70 -8.48 -0.38 11.53
C VAL A 70 -8.16 -1.14 10.27
N GLU A 71 -9.12 -1.82 9.64
CA GLU A 71 -8.86 -2.56 8.42
C GLU A 71 -8.49 -1.64 7.24
N ARG A 72 -9.11 -0.46 7.13
CA ARG A 72 -8.70 0.55 6.14
C ARG A 72 -7.28 1.04 6.38
N LEU A 73 -6.90 1.29 7.64
CA LEU A 73 -5.54 1.69 8.00
C LEU A 73 -4.52 0.58 7.70
N VAL A 74 -4.82 -0.67 8.04
CA VAL A 74 -3.94 -1.81 7.72
C VAL A 74 -3.71 -1.89 6.22
N LYS A 75 -4.77 -1.82 5.40
CA LYS A 75 -4.61 -1.79 3.94
C LYS A 75 -3.76 -0.62 3.48
N MET A 76 -4.02 0.59 3.97
CA MET A 76 -3.22 1.76 3.63
C MET A 76 -1.74 1.56 3.98
N LEU A 77 -1.43 1.07 5.17
CA LEU A 77 -0.05 0.83 5.61
C LEU A 77 0.64 -0.23 4.75
N LEU A 78 -0.03 -1.34 4.44
CA LEU A 78 0.51 -2.36 3.53
C LEU A 78 0.85 -1.77 2.16
N TRP A 79 -0.03 -0.98 1.55
CA TRP A 79 0.20 -0.46 0.20
C TRP A 79 1.13 0.76 0.15
N THR A 80 1.37 1.44 1.27
CA THR A 80 2.28 2.60 1.34
C THR A 80 3.66 2.26 1.89
N LYS A 81 3.76 1.22 2.73
CA LYS A 81 5.01 0.80 3.37
C LYS A 81 5.49 -0.57 2.91
N GLY A 82 4.55 -1.45 2.57
CA GLY A 82 4.79 -2.86 2.31
C GLY A 82 5.16 -3.65 3.57
N GLY A 83 4.81 -4.92 3.60
CA GLY A 83 5.23 -5.87 4.64
C GLY A 83 4.47 -7.19 4.58
N TYR A 84 4.96 -8.19 5.31
CA TYR A 84 4.36 -9.53 5.38
C TYR A 84 3.74 -9.83 6.75
N ARG A 85 4.12 -9.11 7.80
CA ARG A 85 3.60 -9.31 9.15
C ARG A 85 2.94 -8.04 9.67
N ILE A 86 1.67 -8.15 10.04
CA ILE A 86 0.92 -7.11 10.73
C ILE A 86 0.84 -7.46 12.21
N MET A 87 1.05 -6.47 13.07
CA MET A 87 0.84 -6.59 14.51
C MET A 87 -0.21 -5.57 14.93
N ILE A 88 -1.33 -6.05 15.46
CA ILE A 88 -2.38 -5.22 16.05
C ILE A 88 -2.20 -5.26 17.57
N CYS A 89 -1.84 -4.12 18.15
CA CYS A 89 -1.47 -4.02 19.57
C CYS A 89 -2.57 -3.27 20.35
N GLY A 90 -3.09 -3.89 21.41
CA GLY A 90 -4.03 -3.25 22.35
C GLY A 90 -5.51 -3.61 22.20
N ASN A 91 -5.89 -4.45 21.23
CA ASN A 91 -7.26 -5.01 21.16
C ASN A 91 -7.32 -6.35 20.40
N GLU A 92 -7.51 -7.44 21.13
CA GLU A 92 -7.53 -8.80 20.58
C GLU A 92 -8.70 -9.06 19.61
N LYS A 93 -9.89 -8.51 19.90
CA LYS A 93 -11.07 -8.73 19.04
C LYS A 93 -10.89 -8.09 17.66
N VAL A 94 -10.34 -6.87 17.63
CA VAL A 94 -9.98 -6.21 16.38
C VAL A 94 -8.85 -6.95 15.69
N ALA A 95 -7.82 -7.39 16.41
CA ALA A 95 -6.73 -8.19 15.84
C ALA A 95 -7.25 -9.46 15.16
N GLN A 96 -8.17 -10.17 15.80
CA GLN A 96 -8.80 -11.37 15.26
C GLN A 96 -9.66 -11.06 14.03
N TYR A 97 -10.39 -9.95 14.02
CA TYR A 97 -11.10 -9.50 12.82
C TYR A 97 -10.16 -9.24 11.64
N ILE A 98 -9.04 -8.54 11.87
CA ILE A 98 -8.03 -8.29 10.85
C ILE A 98 -7.42 -9.61 10.39
N LYS A 99 -7.07 -10.52 11.30
CA LYS A 99 -6.55 -11.84 10.95
C LYS A 99 -7.50 -12.58 10.02
N THR A 100 -8.79 -12.67 10.34
CA THR A 100 -9.81 -13.29 9.48
C THR A 100 -9.94 -12.60 8.12
N ALA A 101 -9.79 -11.26 8.07
CA ALA A 101 -9.86 -10.54 6.81
C ALA A 101 -8.71 -10.93 5.86
N TYR A 102 -7.52 -11.26 6.38
CA TYR A 102 -6.30 -11.56 5.63
C TYR A 102 -6.00 -13.07 5.50
N THR A 103 -6.86 -13.97 6.00
CA THR A 103 -6.75 -15.41 5.76
C THR A 103 -7.35 -15.82 4.42
N SER A 104 -7.13 -17.07 4.00
CA SER A 104 -7.81 -17.67 2.84
C SER A 104 -9.34 -17.55 2.96
N GLY A 105 -10.00 -17.10 1.89
CA GLY A 105 -11.44 -16.80 1.88
C GLY A 105 -11.82 -15.46 2.52
N GLY A 106 -10.87 -14.75 3.15
CA GLY A 106 -11.06 -13.42 3.71
C GLY A 106 -11.10 -12.32 2.63
N LYS A 107 -11.72 -11.18 2.97
CA LYS A 107 -11.90 -10.03 2.06
C LYS A 107 -10.58 -9.36 1.60
N ARG A 108 -9.44 -9.73 2.19
CA ARG A 108 -8.08 -9.23 1.91
C ARG A 108 -7.12 -10.31 1.44
N ILE A 109 -7.63 -11.45 0.97
CA ILE A 109 -6.78 -12.53 0.45
C ILE A 109 -5.82 -12.05 -0.64
N PHE A 110 -6.29 -11.22 -1.57
CA PHE A 110 -5.43 -10.65 -2.62
C PHE A 110 -4.26 -9.85 -2.03
N ASP A 111 -4.53 -9.01 -1.03
CA ASP A 111 -3.50 -8.20 -0.37
C ASP A 111 -2.47 -9.10 0.36
N ALA A 112 -2.94 -10.15 1.03
CA ALA A 112 -2.09 -11.11 1.73
C ALA A 112 -1.21 -11.92 0.77
N ASP A 113 -1.80 -12.49 -0.28
CA ASP A 113 -1.12 -13.32 -1.28
C ASP A 113 -0.08 -12.50 -2.05
N PHE A 114 -0.45 -11.28 -2.45
CA PHE A 114 0.46 -10.37 -3.15
C PHE A 114 1.68 -10.02 -2.28
N MET A 115 1.45 -9.63 -1.02
CA MET A 115 2.53 -9.27 -0.11
C MET A 115 3.39 -10.49 0.28
N ALA A 116 2.81 -11.68 0.39
CA ALA A 116 3.56 -12.90 0.64
C ALA A 116 4.58 -13.18 -0.49
N VAL A 117 4.17 -12.96 -1.74
CA VAL A 117 5.05 -13.10 -2.91
C VAL A 117 6.13 -12.00 -2.91
N VAL A 118 5.76 -10.74 -2.73
CA VAL A 118 6.70 -9.60 -2.75
C VAL A 118 7.81 -9.74 -1.70
N TYR A 119 7.47 -10.22 -0.52
CA TYR A 119 8.41 -10.35 0.60
C TYR A 119 8.99 -11.74 0.77
N GLU A 120 8.61 -12.70 -0.07
CA GLU A 120 9.03 -14.11 0.00
C GLU A 120 8.88 -14.71 1.41
N ASN A 121 7.81 -14.31 2.11
CA ASN A 121 7.53 -14.70 3.48
C ASN A 121 6.05 -15.03 3.65
N LYS A 122 5.74 -15.90 4.62
CA LYS A 122 4.34 -16.18 4.96
C LYS A 122 3.68 -14.90 5.50
N PHE A 123 2.55 -14.53 4.92
CA PHE A 123 1.76 -13.42 5.43
C PHE A 123 1.10 -13.79 6.76
N GLU A 124 1.17 -12.91 7.75
CA GLU A 124 0.58 -13.16 9.07
C GLU A 124 0.08 -11.90 9.78
N VAL A 125 -0.92 -12.10 10.65
CA VAL A 125 -1.47 -11.07 11.54
C VAL A 125 -1.36 -11.57 12.97
N LEU A 126 -0.69 -10.78 13.81
CA LEU A 126 -0.46 -11.04 15.22
C LEU A 126 -1.29 -10.09 16.09
N SER A 127 -1.71 -10.58 17.25
CA SER A 127 -2.34 -9.79 18.31
C SER A 127 -1.32 -9.64 19.44
N LEU A 128 -1.03 -8.42 19.86
CA LEU A 128 -0.11 -8.12 20.96
C LEU A 128 -0.80 -7.25 22.03
N PRO A 129 -0.38 -7.34 23.29
CA PRO A 129 -0.64 -6.29 24.29
C PRO A 129 -0.15 -4.92 23.79
N TYR A 130 -0.75 -3.83 24.27
CA TYR A 130 -0.34 -2.49 23.83
C TYR A 130 1.09 -2.16 24.28
N GLU A 131 1.48 -2.67 25.45
CA GLU A 131 2.78 -2.51 26.09
C GLU A 131 3.91 -3.23 25.34
N GLU A 132 3.55 -4.24 24.53
CA GLU A 132 4.49 -5.02 23.71
C GLU A 132 4.57 -4.49 22.26
N LYS A 133 3.99 -3.31 21.97
CA LYS A 133 4.10 -2.74 20.63
C LYS A 133 5.57 -2.54 20.25
N PRO A 134 5.98 -2.89 19.01
CA PRO A 134 7.36 -2.71 18.60
C PRO A 134 7.70 -1.22 18.45
N ALA A 135 8.99 -0.90 18.55
CA ALA A 135 9.49 0.42 18.17
C ALA A 135 9.54 0.54 16.63
N ALA A 136 9.29 1.75 16.12
CA ALA A 136 9.50 2.04 14.71
C ALA A 136 10.98 1.83 14.34
N HIS A 137 11.21 1.18 13.21
CA HIS A 137 12.55 0.94 12.70
C HIS A 137 12.54 1.20 11.19
N ASP A 138 13.05 2.36 10.81
CA ASP A 138 13.23 2.76 9.41
C ASP A 138 14.72 2.95 9.13
N LEU A 139 15.16 2.48 7.95
CA LEU A 139 16.52 2.65 7.46
C LEU A 139 16.47 3.48 6.18
N PRO A 140 16.45 4.82 6.28
CA PRO A 140 16.44 5.67 5.09
C PRO A 140 17.73 5.46 4.31
N LYS A 141 17.61 4.97 3.07
CA LYS A 141 18.73 4.87 2.13
C LYS A 141 18.70 6.10 1.24
N SER A 142 19.83 6.81 1.16
CA SER A 142 19.98 7.87 0.15
C SER A 142 19.95 7.21 -1.22
N LEU A 143 18.99 7.58 -2.06
CA LEU A 143 18.91 7.12 -3.45
C LEU A 143 20.06 7.68 -4.32
N GLY A 144 20.79 8.67 -3.80
CA GLY A 144 21.83 9.38 -4.53
C GLY A 144 21.29 10.24 -5.68
N ARG A 145 22.21 10.93 -6.34
CA ARG A 145 22.02 11.60 -7.64
C ARG A 145 23.22 11.23 -8.48
N HIS A 146 23.36 9.94 -8.80
CA HIS A 146 24.46 9.38 -9.59
C HIS A 146 24.34 9.79 -11.06
N LEU A 147 24.29 11.10 -11.30
CA LEU A 147 24.04 11.72 -12.59
C LEU A 147 25.25 11.61 -13.51
N ASP A 148 26.45 11.53 -12.94
CA ASP A 148 27.71 11.45 -13.68
C ASP A 148 27.77 10.25 -14.63
N GLY A 149 28.34 10.49 -15.81
CA GLY A 149 28.55 9.52 -16.88
C GLY A 149 27.35 9.38 -17.82
N CYS A 150 27.47 8.40 -18.73
CA CYS A 150 26.41 8.10 -19.69
C CYS A 150 25.43 7.06 -19.10
N ARG A 151 24.12 7.33 -19.24
CA ARG A 151 23.05 6.42 -18.82
C ARG A 151 21.97 6.35 -19.90
N ILE A 152 21.29 5.21 -19.99
CA ILE A 152 20.11 5.02 -20.84
C ILE A 152 18.97 4.52 -19.97
N GLY A 153 17.83 5.20 -20.02
CA GLY A 153 16.56 4.74 -19.48
C GLY A 153 15.73 4.13 -20.60
N PHE A 154 15.22 2.92 -20.40
CA PHE A 154 14.37 2.20 -21.35
C PHE A 154 13.09 1.76 -20.64
N ASP A 155 11.94 2.19 -21.17
CA ASP A 155 10.62 1.78 -20.71
C ASP A 155 9.98 0.88 -21.77
N ALA A 156 9.81 -0.39 -21.39
CA ALA A 156 9.21 -1.44 -22.21
C ALA A 156 7.70 -1.51 -21.95
N GLY A 157 6.99 -0.52 -22.46
CA GLY A 157 5.54 -0.37 -22.29
C GLY A 157 4.72 -1.42 -23.05
N GLY A 158 3.43 -1.52 -22.71
CA GLY A 158 2.51 -2.44 -23.37
C GLY A 158 1.98 -1.96 -24.74
N SER A 159 2.20 -0.68 -25.07
CA SER A 159 1.68 0.03 -26.25
C SER A 159 2.76 0.77 -27.03
N ASP A 160 3.93 0.94 -26.44
CA ASP A 160 5.05 1.70 -26.96
C ASP A 160 6.34 1.26 -26.23
N ARG A 161 7.47 1.66 -26.81
CA ARG A 161 8.77 1.65 -26.16
C ARG A 161 9.27 3.08 -26.08
N LYS A 162 9.81 3.47 -24.92
CA LYS A 162 10.44 4.78 -24.75
C LYS A 162 11.90 4.58 -24.39
N VAL A 163 12.76 5.40 -24.96
CA VAL A 163 14.17 5.43 -24.62
C VAL A 163 14.64 6.86 -24.43
N SER A 164 15.47 7.09 -23.41
CA SER A 164 16.17 8.35 -23.23
C SER A 164 17.61 8.09 -22.83
N ALA A 165 18.54 8.82 -23.43
CA ALA A 165 19.94 8.81 -23.06
C ALA A 165 20.31 10.15 -22.42
N VAL A 166 21.07 10.07 -21.32
CA VAL A 166 21.58 11.23 -20.59
C VAL A 166 23.10 11.16 -20.46
N ILE A 167 23.74 12.33 -20.42
CA ILE A 167 25.15 12.50 -20.06
C ILE A 167 25.19 13.48 -18.89
N ASP A 168 25.78 13.06 -17.76
CA ASP A 168 25.89 13.88 -16.55
C ASP A 168 24.54 14.46 -16.06
N GLY A 169 23.46 13.69 -16.28
CA GLY A 169 22.08 14.07 -15.95
C GLY A 169 21.34 14.90 -17.00
N GLU A 170 22.01 15.34 -18.06
CA GLU A 170 21.40 16.11 -19.16
C GLU A 170 20.95 15.18 -20.28
N ALA A 171 19.69 15.30 -20.71
CA ALA A 171 19.13 14.49 -21.79
C ALA A 171 19.72 14.89 -23.14
N VAL A 172 20.38 13.93 -23.80
CA VAL A 172 20.96 14.10 -25.14
C VAL A 172 20.13 13.38 -26.22
N PHE A 173 19.27 12.46 -25.82
CA PHE A 173 18.35 11.75 -26.70
C PHE A 173 17.07 11.36 -25.93
N SER A 174 15.93 11.41 -26.61
CA SER A 174 14.64 10.93 -26.10
C SER A 174 13.72 10.60 -27.27
N GLU A 175 13.15 9.40 -27.27
CA GLU A 175 12.22 8.93 -28.30
C GLU A 175 11.12 8.06 -27.68
N GLU A 176 9.93 8.11 -28.28
CA GLU A 176 8.82 7.20 -28.03
C GLU A 176 8.36 6.59 -29.36
N VAL A 177 8.34 5.25 -29.42
CA VAL A 177 7.97 4.50 -30.62
C VAL A 177 6.86 3.54 -30.29
N VAL A 178 5.80 3.52 -31.12
CA VAL A 178 4.69 2.57 -30.97
C VAL A 178 5.20 1.12 -31.04
N TRP A 179 4.76 0.30 -30.10
CA TRP A 179 5.23 -1.08 -29.94
C TRP A 179 4.14 -1.92 -29.29
N HIS A 180 3.82 -3.10 -29.81
CA HIS A 180 2.67 -3.89 -29.34
C HIS A 180 3.10 -5.25 -28.76
N PRO A 181 3.88 -5.28 -27.66
CA PRO A 181 4.41 -6.54 -27.14
C PRO A 181 3.34 -7.44 -26.53
N LYS A 182 2.17 -6.90 -26.14
CA LYS A 182 1.07 -7.70 -25.57
C LYS A 182 0.39 -8.62 -26.58
N THR A 183 0.43 -8.28 -27.86
CA THR A 183 -0.29 -8.97 -28.92
C THR A 183 0.63 -9.65 -29.93
N ASN A 184 1.94 -9.46 -29.79
CA ASN A 184 2.94 -10.10 -30.63
C ASN A 184 3.69 -11.15 -29.79
N THR A 185 3.80 -12.37 -30.31
CA THR A 185 4.46 -13.50 -29.64
C THR A 185 5.82 -13.84 -30.24
N ASP A 186 6.23 -13.15 -31.31
CA ASP A 186 7.48 -13.41 -32.01
C ASP A 186 8.67 -12.86 -31.19
N PRO A 187 9.59 -13.72 -30.70
CA PRO A 187 10.76 -13.26 -29.95
C PRO A 187 11.66 -12.32 -30.76
N ASP A 188 11.76 -12.49 -32.08
CA ASP A 188 12.60 -11.64 -32.93
C ASP A 188 12.03 -10.22 -33.04
N TYR A 189 10.70 -10.07 -33.06
CA TYR A 189 10.04 -8.77 -32.99
C TYR A 189 10.40 -8.01 -31.70
N HIS A 190 10.39 -8.70 -30.56
CA HIS A 190 10.75 -8.09 -29.29
C HIS A 190 12.24 -7.75 -29.23
N PHE A 191 13.09 -8.68 -29.66
CA PHE A 191 14.53 -8.49 -29.70
C PHE A 191 14.90 -7.28 -30.58
N ASN A 192 14.36 -7.21 -31.80
CA ASN A 192 14.62 -6.11 -32.72
C ASN A 192 14.16 -4.76 -32.15
N GLY A 193 12.97 -4.70 -31.53
CA GLY A 193 12.48 -3.47 -30.90
C GLY A 193 13.38 -2.98 -29.77
N ILE A 194 13.91 -3.89 -28.96
CA ILE A 194 14.87 -3.56 -27.88
C ILE A 194 16.20 -3.10 -28.48
N VAL A 195 16.75 -3.82 -29.46
CA VAL A 195 18.02 -3.48 -30.12
C VAL A 195 17.94 -2.12 -30.80
N GLU A 196 16.85 -1.82 -31.50
CA GLU A 196 16.63 -0.51 -32.12
C GLU A 196 16.58 0.63 -31.10
N ALA A 197 16.02 0.41 -29.92
CA ALA A 197 15.99 1.43 -28.88
C ALA A 197 17.40 1.79 -28.35
N PHE A 198 18.38 0.91 -28.51
CA PHE A 198 19.75 1.10 -28.02
C PHE A 198 20.77 1.42 -29.12
N LYS A 199 20.33 1.63 -30.37
CA LYS A 199 21.19 2.09 -31.48
C LYS A 199 21.28 3.60 -31.53
#